data_AF-A0A7Y1X860-F1
#
_entry.id   AF-A0A7Y1X860-F1
#
_cell.length_a   1.000
_cell.length_b   1.000
_cell.length_c   1.000
_cell.angle_alpha   90.00
_cell.angle_beta   90.00
_cell.angle_gamma   90.00
#
_symmetry.space_group_name_H-M   'P 1'
#
loop_
_entity.id
_entity.type
_entity.pdbx_description
1 polymer ?
#
loop_
_entity_poly.entity_id
_entity_poly.type
_entity_poly.pdbx_seq_one_letter_code
_entity_poly.pdbx_strand_id
1 'polypeptide(L)'
;MRNNSSLGKLVLLLLVFALVAAACGDDSTDTTTAATTGGGDDGGSAAEAACDADPFGCVEVGDGEAITIGTLLVISGPNASLGQDSQNGVVMAADKLDGTFDGTNGELLGRAIAFNHQDDGCSAEGGQAGAQALAADPSTVGVVGTSCSSAALGVADTILSDQGIAIISPSNTGPALTEADQHQDFYLRTAHNDKLQGAAVAKFAYNELGARSAATIHDGSPYADGLQA
;
A
#
# COMPACT_ATOMS: atom_id res chain seq x y z
N MET A 1 -37.32 -22.34 -25.99
CA MET A 1 -37.23 -23.82 -26.00
C MET A 1 -35.92 -24.22 -25.34
N ARG A 2 -36.00 -25.15 -24.37
CA ARG A 2 -34.93 -25.80 -23.55
C ARG A 2 -34.25 -24.91 -22.49
N ASN A 3 -34.05 -25.35 -21.25
CA ASN A 3 -34.72 -26.36 -20.43
C ASN A 3 -34.29 -26.12 -18.98
N ASN A 4 -35.22 -26.21 -18.04
CA ASN A 4 -35.05 -25.96 -16.61
C ASN A 4 -35.50 -27.25 -15.89
N SER A 5 -34.64 -27.93 -15.13
CA SER A 5 -35.07 -28.98 -14.18
C SER A 5 -33.92 -29.51 -13.31
N SER A 6 -33.85 -29.10 -12.05
CA SER A 6 -33.72 -30.05 -10.93
C SER A 6 -34.22 -29.41 -9.63
N LEU A 7 -35.47 -28.94 -9.67
CA LEU A 7 -36.30 -28.71 -8.50
C LEU A 7 -36.86 -30.08 -8.09
N GLY A 8 -36.38 -30.67 -6.99
CA GLY A 8 -36.95 -31.93 -6.51
C GLY A 8 -36.03 -32.78 -5.64
N LYS A 9 -35.83 -32.35 -4.39
CA LYS A 9 -35.36 -33.07 -3.19
C LYS A 9 -35.26 -31.97 -2.13
N LEU A 10 -35.93 -31.92 -0.99
CA LEU A 10 -36.70 -32.89 -0.24
C LEU A 10 -37.49 -32.05 0.78
N VAL A 11 -38.80 -32.29 0.89
CA VAL A 11 -39.69 -31.66 1.88
C VAL A 11 -39.79 -32.60 3.09
N LEU A 12 -39.95 -31.99 4.29
CA LEU A 12 -40.56 -32.55 5.52
C LEU A 12 -39.69 -33.30 6.56
N LEU A 13 -39.46 -32.67 7.73
CA LEU A 13 -39.91 -33.11 9.08
C LEU A 13 -39.43 -32.11 10.16
N LEU A 14 -40.32 -31.27 10.74
CA LEU A 14 -40.84 -31.35 12.14
C LEU A 14 -39.77 -31.16 13.24
N LEU A 15 -39.70 -30.00 13.93
CA LEU A 15 -40.52 -29.47 15.06
C LEU A 15 -39.87 -29.69 16.46
N VAL A 16 -39.55 -28.56 17.12
CA VAL A 16 -39.71 -28.25 18.57
C VAL A 16 -38.78 -28.91 19.59
N PHE A 17 -38.01 -28.08 20.32
CA PHE A 17 -38.20 -27.90 21.77
C PHE A 17 -37.66 -26.55 22.25
N ALA A 18 -38.44 -25.90 23.09
CA ALA A 18 -38.19 -24.61 23.73
C ALA A 18 -37.90 -24.81 25.24
N LEU A 19 -37.56 -23.68 25.91
CA LEU A 19 -37.45 -23.43 27.36
C LEU A 19 -36.10 -23.72 28.04
N VAL A 20 -35.59 -22.93 29.00
CA VAL A 20 -35.75 -21.54 29.51
C VAL A 20 -34.86 -21.43 30.78
N ALA A 21 -34.55 -20.20 31.20
CA ALA A 21 -34.07 -19.72 32.51
C ALA A 21 -32.54 -19.66 32.69
N ALA A 22 -31.93 -18.47 32.70
CA ALA A 22 -32.03 -17.36 33.67
C ALA A 22 -31.15 -17.56 34.92
N ALA A 23 -30.13 -16.72 35.07
CA ALA A 23 -29.67 -16.22 36.35
C ALA A 23 -28.94 -14.88 36.14
N CYS A 24 -29.50 -13.84 36.76
CA CYS A 24 -29.04 -12.46 36.77
C CYS A 24 -27.97 -12.20 37.84
N GLY A 25 -27.31 -11.05 37.68
CA GLY A 25 -26.95 -10.14 38.78
C GLY A 25 -25.47 -10.04 39.09
N ASP A 26 -24.92 -8.90 39.48
CA ASP A 26 -25.34 -7.49 39.40
C ASP A 26 -24.10 -6.65 39.73
N ASP A 27 -24.12 -5.40 39.31
CA ASP A 27 -23.43 -4.19 39.78
C ASP A 27 -22.17 -4.26 40.68
N SER A 28 -21.13 -3.48 40.32
CA SER A 28 -20.66 -2.32 41.10
C SER A 28 -19.27 -1.84 40.66
N THR A 29 -19.19 -0.54 40.39
CA THR A 29 -18.00 0.31 40.36
C THR A 29 -17.07 0.09 41.56
N ASP A 30 -15.74 0.07 41.33
CA ASP A 30 -14.86 0.86 42.18
C ASP A 30 -13.59 1.31 41.46
N THR A 31 -13.25 2.57 41.70
CA THR A 31 -12.04 3.25 41.29
C THR A 31 -10.93 2.85 42.23
N THR A 32 -9.78 2.41 41.73
CA THR A 32 -8.56 2.46 42.54
C THR A 32 -7.38 2.90 41.69
N THR A 33 -7.07 4.18 41.89
CA THR A 33 -5.82 4.86 41.57
C THR A 33 -4.65 4.10 42.21
N ALA A 34 -3.84 3.43 41.38
CA ALA A 34 -2.53 2.94 41.80
C ALA A 34 -1.47 3.85 41.18
N ALA A 35 -1.07 4.86 41.94
CA ALA A 35 0.16 5.59 41.68
C ALA A 35 1.34 4.62 41.85
N THR A 36 2.07 4.36 40.77
CA THR A 36 3.39 3.74 40.86
C THR A 36 4.42 4.84 40.68
N THR A 37 5.15 5.09 41.75
CA THR A 37 6.32 5.96 41.81
C THR A 37 7.55 5.14 41.46
N GLY A 38 8.41 5.71 40.61
CA GLY A 38 9.86 5.54 40.68
C GLY A 38 10.46 4.23 40.17
N GLY A 39 11.13 4.33 39.03
CA GLY A 39 12.12 3.36 38.59
C GLY A 39 12.69 3.79 37.24
N GLY A 40 13.73 4.63 37.26
CA GLY A 40 14.53 4.89 36.07
C GLY A 40 15.20 3.59 35.67
N ASP A 41 14.78 3.04 34.54
CA ASP A 41 15.42 1.92 33.87
C ASP A 41 16.15 2.53 32.66
N ASP A 42 17.37 3.01 32.89
CA ASP A 42 18.30 3.47 31.83
C ASP A 42 18.91 2.26 31.09
N GLY A 43 18.08 1.24 30.83
CA GLY A 43 18.40 0.04 30.09
C GLY A 43 17.62 0.08 28.78
N GLY A 44 18.12 0.88 27.83
CA GLY A 44 17.45 1.04 26.55
C GLY A 44 17.07 -0.31 25.94
N SER A 45 15.81 -0.45 25.56
CA SER A 45 15.27 -1.71 25.05
C SER A 45 16.06 -2.19 23.83
N ALA A 46 15.99 -3.48 23.51
CA ALA A 46 16.61 -4.00 22.28
C ALA A 46 16.11 -3.29 21.01
N ALA A 47 14.90 -2.70 21.05
CA ALA A 47 14.36 -1.90 19.97
C ALA A 47 15.03 -0.52 19.89
N GLU A 48 15.26 0.16 21.02
CA GLU A 48 15.97 1.44 21.07
C GLU A 48 17.42 1.28 20.60
N ALA A 49 18.11 0.22 21.02
CA ALA A 49 19.46 -0.07 20.57
C ALA A 49 19.54 -0.39 19.06
N ALA A 50 18.52 -1.03 18.50
CA ALA A 50 18.41 -1.24 17.06
C ALA A 50 18.15 0.09 16.33
N CYS A 51 17.35 0.97 16.95
CA CYS A 51 17.03 2.27 16.40
C CYS A 51 18.24 3.21 16.33
N ASP A 52 19.00 3.30 17.41
CA ASP A 52 20.21 4.12 17.49
C ASP A 52 21.30 3.66 16.51
N ALA A 53 21.26 2.39 16.10
CA ALA A 53 22.19 1.82 15.13
C ALA A 53 21.75 2.02 13.68
N ASP A 54 20.48 2.37 13.43
CA ASP A 54 19.97 2.63 12.09
C ASP A 54 20.32 4.05 11.64
N PRO A 55 21.00 4.24 10.48
CA PRO A 55 21.38 5.57 10.01
C PRO A 55 20.20 6.47 9.65
N PHE A 56 19.00 5.92 9.46
CA PHE A 56 17.76 6.64 9.19
C PHE A 56 16.88 6.82 10.44
N GLY A 57 17.25 6.19 11.56
CA GLY A 57 16.47 6.20 12.80
C GLY A 57 15.21 5.35 12.70
N CYS A 58 14.24 5.62 13.59
CA CYS A 58 12.95 4.92 13.60
C CYS A 58 11.77 5.88 13.61
N VAL A 59 10.66 5.34 13.13
CA VAL A 59 9.35 5.91 13.38
C VAL A 59 8.88 5.47 14.76
N GLU A 60 8.79 6.42 15.67
CA GLU A 60 8.20 6.23 16.99
C GLU A 60 6.67 6.25 16.88
N VAL A 61 6.01 5.19 17.34
CA VAL A 61 4.54 5.09 17.38
C VAL A 61 4.12 4.96 18.84
N GLY A 62 3.66 6.07 19.43
CA GLY A 62 3.30 6.16 20.84
C GLY A 62 2.12 5.25 21.21
N ASP A 63 1.93 4.95 22.48
CA ASP A 63 0.84 4.08 22.93
C ASP A 63 -0.54 4.60 22.49
N GLY A 64 -1.30 3.73 21.81
CA GLY A 64 -2.61 4.08 21.24
C GLY A 64 -2.56 4.92 19.96
N GLU A 65 -1.38 5.31 19.47
CA GLU A 65 -1.22 5.96 18.17
C GLU A 65 -1.33 4.95 17.02
N ALA A 66 -1.89 5.44 15.91
CA ALA A 66 -2.03 4.69 14.68
C ALA A 66 -0.72 4.64 13.90
N ILE A 67 -0.52 3.56 13.14
CA ILE A 67 0.57 3.46 12.16
C ILE A 67 0.15 4.23 10.92
N THR A 68 0.92 5.26 10.53
CA THR A 68 0.63 6.07 9.34
C THR A 68 1.29 5.47 8.10
N ILE A 69 0.46 5.11 7.11
CA ILE A 69 0.91 4.70 5.78
C ILE A 69 0.68 5.83 4.79
N GLY A 70 1.74 6.24 4.09
CA GLY A 70 1.64 7.21 3.01
C GLY A 70 1.08 6.59 1.73
N THR A 71 0.30 7.34 0.97
CA THR A 71 0.07 7.03 -0.45
C THR A 71 0.47 8.20 -1.30
N LEU A 72 1.24 7.97 -2.35
CA LEU A 72 1.59 8.98 -3.35
C LEU A 72 1.07 8.49 -4.70
N LEU A 73 -0.16 8.85 -5.04
CA LEU A 73 -0.89 8.26 -6.18
C LEU A 73 -1.60 9.34 -6.97
N VAL A 74 -1.84 9.12 -8.26
CA VAL A 74 -2.57 10.09 -9.09
C VAL A 74 -4.06 10.06 -8.74
N ILE A 75 -4.51 11.00 -7.90
CA ILE A 75 -5.90 11.02 -7.39
C ILE A 75 -6.73 12.15 -7.99
N SER A 76 -6.11 12.99 -8.81
CA SER A 76 -6.77 14.03 -9.59
C SER A 76 -6.36 14.00 -11.07
N GLY A 77 -6.99 14.86 -11.88
CA GLY A 77 -6.67 14.98 -13.29
C GLY A 77 -7.12 13.79 -14.16
N PRO A 78 -6.59 13.68 -15.39
CA PRO A 78 -7.05 12.71 -16.39
C PRO A 78 -6.81 11.24 -16.00
N ASN A 79 -5.81 10.98 -15.17
CA ASN A 79 -5.40 9.63 -14.77
C ASN A 79 -5.97 9.21 -13.40
N ALA A 80 -6.83 10.05 -12.78
CA ALA A 80 -7.31 9.86 -11.41
C ALA A 80 -7.85 8.46 -11.10
N SER A 81 -8.52 7.81 -12.07
CA SER A 81 -9.06 6.46 -11.86
C SER A 81 -7.98 5.45 -11.50
N LEU A 82 -6.78 5.56 -12.06
CA LEU A 82 -5.66 4.66 -11.78
C LEU A 82 -5.20 4.75 -10.31
N GLY A 83 -5.01 5.97 -9.82
CA GLY A 83 -4.57 6.19 -8.44
C GLY A 83 -5.70 5.95 -7.44
N GLN A 84 -6.96 6.28 -7.77
CA GLN A 84 -8.12 5.98 -6.94
C GLN A 84 -8.32 4.47 -6.77
N ASP A 85 -8.21 3.68 -7.85
CA ASP A 85 -8.27 2.22 -7.76
C ASP A 85 -7.14 1.67 -6.88
N SER A 86 -5.93 2.21 -7.04
CA SER A 86 -4.78 1.83 -6.22
C SER A 86 -4.97 2.20 -4.74
N GLN A 87 -5.48 3.40 -4.44
CA GLN A 87 -5.75 3.87 -3.09
C GLN A 87 -6.85 3.05 -2.41
N ASN A 88 -7.92 2.73 -3.14
CA ASN A 88 -8.95 1.81 -2.68
C ASN A 88 -8.36 0.43 -2.38
N GLY A 89 -7.42 -0.06 -3.21
CA GLY A 89 -6.69 -1.29 -2.95
C GLY A 89 -5.90 -1.26 -1.63
N VAL A 90 -5.26 -0.13 -1.30
CA VAL A 90 -4.57 0.06 -0.01
C VAL A 90 -5.56 0.02 1.16
N VAL A 91 -6.69 0.70 1.05
CA VAL A 91 -7.73 0.69 2.09
C VAL A 91 -8.33 -0.71 2.25
N MET A 92 -8.62 -1.41 1.15
CA MET A 92 -9.10 -2.78 1.18
C MET A 92 -8.08 -3.76 1.79
N ALA A 93 -6.78 -3.50 1.61
CA ALA A 93 -5.74 -4.30 2.25
C ALA A 93 -5.76 -4.12 3.78
N ALA A 94 -6.02 -2.90 4.26
CA ALA A 94 -6.19 -2.62 5.69
C ALA A 94 -7.48 -3.23 6.26
N ASP A 95 -8.61 -3.11 5.56
CA ASP A 95 -9.88 -3.82 5.86
C ASP A 95 -9.64 -5.33 6.00
N LYS A 96 -8.83 -5.91 5.11
CA LYS A 96 -8.55 -7.35 5.12
C LYS A 96 -7.69 -7.86 6.28
N LEU A 97 -7.05 -6.99 7.07
CA LEU A 97 -6.11 -7.43 8.10
C LEU A 97 -6.75 -8.27 9.21
N ASP A 98 -8.05 -8.08 9.47
CA ASP A 98 -8.81 -8.90 10.43
C ASP A 98 -9.38 -10.19 9.82
N GLY A 99 -9.11 -10.43 8.52
CA GLY A 99 -9.58 -11.57 7.77
C GLY A 99 -10.92 -11.36 7.04
N THR A 100 -11.54 -10.19 7.12
CA THR A 100 -12.85 -9.89 6.51
C THR A 100 -12.76 -8.78 5.44
N PHE A 101 -13.89 -8.34 4.90
CA PHE A 101 -13.99 -7.19 3.99
C PHE A 101 -15.31 -6.51 4.35
N ASP A 102 -15.36 -5.91 5.54
CA ASP A 102 -16.58 -5.36 6.11
C ASP A 102 -16.61 -3.82 6.12
N GLY A 103 -15.53 -3.20 5.63
CA GLY A 103 -15.35 -1.75 5.57
C GLY A 103 -14.71 -1.17 6.82
N THR A 104 -14.25 -2.00 7.75
CA THR A 104 -13.53 -1.61 8.96
C THR A 104 -12.09 -2.06 8.86
N ASN A 105 -11.14 -1.13 8.96
CA ASN A 105 -9.73 -1.49 8.97
C ASN A 105 -9.42 -2.43 10.15
N GLY A 106 -8.73 -3.54 9.87
CA GLY A 106 -8.08 -4.33 10.90
C GLY A 106 -6.87 -3.59 11.50
N GLU A 107 -6.18 -4.28 12.41
CA GLU A 107 -5.01 -3.74 13.10
C GLU A 107 -3.71 -4.27 12.50
N LEU A 108 -2.70 -3.40 12.40
CA LEU A 108 -1.33 -3.79 12.08
C LEU A 108 -0.50 -3.75 13.36
N LEU A 109 0.08 -4.89 13.74
CA LEU A 109 0.85 -5.02 14.99
C LEU A 109 0.06 -4.59 16.24
N GLY A 110 -1.26 -4.82 16.26
CA GLY A 110 -2.14 -4.43 17.36
C GLY A 110 -2.45 -2.92 17.43
N ARG A 111 -2.24 -2.19 16.32
CA ARG A 111 -2.47 -0.75 16.21
C ARG A 111 -3.38 -0.44 15.03
N ALA A 112 -4.17 0.63 15.16
CA ALA A 112 -4.96 1.16 14.07
C ALA A 112 -4.05 1.67 12.92
N ILE A 113 -4.60 1.76 11.72
CA ILE A 113 -3.90 2.31 10.55
C ILE A 113 -4.50 3.67 10.20
N ALA A 114 -3.63 4.66 10.03
CA ALA A 114 -3.94 5.96 9.46
C ALA A 114 -3.33 6.08 8.06
N PHE A 115 -3.91 6.93 7.22
CA PHE A 115 -3.38 7.18 5.88
C PHE A 115 -3.06 8.66 5.69
N ASN A 116 -1.89 8.93 5.09
CA ASN A 116 -1.52 10.24 4.58
C ASN A 116 -1.53 10.20 3.05
N HIS A 117 -2.58 10.75 2.45
CA HIS A 117 -2.80 10.69 1.01
C HIS A 117 -2.24 11.93 0.31
N GLN A 118 -1.32 11.72 -0.62
CA GLN A 118 -0.74 12.73 -1.49
C GLN A 118 -1.05 12.43 -2.97
N ASP A 119 -1.19 13.50 -3.75
CA ASP A 119 -1.42 13.43 -5.20
C ASP A 119 -0.11 13.58 -5.95
N ASP A 120 0.27 12.55 -6.72
CA ASP A 120 1.49 12.60 -7.54
C ASP A 120 1.29 13.37 -8.86
N GLY A 121 0.03 13.69 -9.22
CA GLY A 121 -0.34 14.41 -10.43
C GLY A 121 0.12 13.75 -11.74
N CYS A 122 0.63 12.51 -11.68
CA CYS A 122 1.39 11.85 -12.74
C CYS A 122 2.56 12.71 -13.28
N SER A 123 3.15 13.58 -12.46
CA SER A 123 4.22 14.51 -12.87
C SER A 123 5.38 14.54 -11.89
N ALA A 124 6.53 15.04 -12.34
CA ALA A 124 7.70 15.24 -11.49
C ALA A 124 7.38 16.24 -10.36
N GLU A 125 6.65 17.31 -10.65
CA GLU A 125 6.29 18.33 -9.66
C GLU A 125 5.36 17.77 -8.57
N GLY A 126 4.36 16.96 -8.95
CA GLY A 126 3.46 16.32 -7.99
C GLY A 126 4.18 15.26 -7.17
N GLY A 127 5.00 14.43 -7.82
CA GLY A 127 5.89 13.47 -7.14
C GLY A 127 6.80 14.15 -6.11
N GLN A 128 7.43 15.27 -6.47
CA GLN A 128 8.28 16.05 -5.58
C GLN A 128 7.50 16.60 -4.38
N ALA A 129 6.38 17.27 -4.63
CA ALA A 129 5.58 17.90 -3.58
C ALA A 129 5.02 16.86 -2.59
N GLY A 130 4.48 15.76 -3.11
CA GLY A 130 3.92 14.69 -2.28
C GLY A 130 5.00 13.92 -1.51
N ALA A 131 6.15 13.62 -2.13
CA ALA A 131 7.26 12.98 -1.43
C ALA A 131 7.81 13.85 -0.30
N GLN A 132 7.95 15.16 -0.52
CA GLN A 132 8.38 16.10 0.53
C GLN A 132 7.37 16.17 1.68
N ALA A 133 6.07 16.17 1.38
CA ALA A 133 5.03 16.18 2.41
C ALA A 133 5.05 14.90 3.27
N LEU A 134 5.25 13.73 2.64
CA LEU A 134 5.35 12.44 3.34
C LEU A 134 6.65 12.33 4.15
N ALA A 135 7.76 12.76 3.57
CA ALA A 135 9.06 12.79 4.26
C ALA A 135 9.07 13.75 5.47
N ALA A 136 8.29 14.82 5.42
CA ALA A 136 8.17 15.77 6.53
C ALA A 136 7.25 15.27 7.67
N ASP A 137 6.48 14.21 7.44
CA ASP A 137 5.63 13.58 8.44
C ASP A 137 6.40 12.45 9.14
N PRO A 138 6.87 12.64 10.39
CA PRO A 138 7.71 11.67 11.09
C PRO A 138 6.96 10.37 11.44
N SER A 139 5.63 10.32 11.28
CA SER A 139 4.83 9.12 11.52
C SER A 139 4.76 8.18 10.30
N THR A 140 5.24 8.63 9.13
CA THR A 140 5.17 7.83 7.90
C THR A 140 6.11 6.63 7.97
N VAL A 141 5.56 5.42 8.12
CA VAL A 141 6.37 4.19 8.16
C VAL A 141 6.74 3.64 6.77
N GLY A 142 6.11 4.16 5.73
CA GLY A 142 6.31 3.73 4.35
C GLY A 142 5.24 4.29 3.41
N VAL A 143 5.50 4.21 2.12
CA VAL A 143 4.67 4.82 1.08
C VAL A 143 4.26 3.79 0.03
N VAL A 144 2.97 3.77 -0.32
CA VAL A 144 2.48 3.08 -1.52
C VAL A 144 2.36 4.09 -2.66
N GLY A 145 3.14 3.88 -3.72
CA GLY A 145 3.25 4.83 -4.84
C GLY A 145 4.56 4.67 -5.60
N THR A 146 4.82 5.38 -6.68
CA THR A 146 3.90 6.32 -7.34
C THR A 146 2.97 5.61 -8.33
N SER A 147 2.01 6.33 -8.90
CA SER A 147 1.21 5.81 -10.03
C SER A 147 1.99 5.86 -11.34
N CYS A 148 2.66 6.98 -11.62
CA CYS A 148 3.40 7.18 -12.86
C CYS A 148 4.91 7.17 -12.65
N SER A 149 5.65 6.49 -13.53
CA SER A 149 7.12 6.42 -13.47
C SER A 149 7.78 7.81 -13.49
N SER A 150 7.15 8.78 -14.16
CA SER A 150 7.58 10.20 -14.20
C SER A 150 7.52 10.91 -12.85
N ALA A 151 6.66 10.48 -11.94
CA ALA A 151 6.57 11.04 -10.59
C ALA A 151 7.58 10.40 -9.62
N ALA A 152 8.06 9.19 -9.95
CA ALA A 152 9.07 8.51 -9.16
C ALA A 152 10.48 8.89 -9.62
N LEU A 153 10.82 8.63 -10.89
CA LEU A 153 12.20 8.52 -11.38
C LEU A 153 13.05 9.78 -11.13
N GLY A 154 14.04 9.65 -10.25
CA GLY A 154 14.95 10.73 -9.86
C GLY A 154 14.29 11.83 -9.02
N VAL A 155 13.09 11.59 -8.50
CA VAL A 155 12.27 12.55 -7.76
C VAL A 155 11.76 11.93 -6.47
N ALA A 156 10.60 11.26 -6.47
CA ALA A 156 10.03 10.71 -5.24
C ALA A 156 10.85 9.52 -4.72
N ASP A 157 11.44 8.72 -5.62
CA ASP A 157 12.34 7.63 -5.25
C ASP A 157 13.58 8.15 -4.51
N THR A 158 14.20 9.23 -4.98
CA THR A 158 15.36 9.87 -4.36
C THR A 158 14.97 10.52 -3.04
N ILE A 159 13.93 11.37 -3.03
CA ILE A 159 13.53 12.13 -1.82
C ILE A 159 13.20 11.20 -0.66
N LEU A 160 12.47 10.11 -0.91
CA LEU A 160 12.10 9.16 0.14
C LEU A 160 13.28 8.27 0.53
N SER A 161 14.13 7.86 -0.42
CA SER A 161 15.34 7.09 -0.10
C SER A 161 16.36 7.86 0.72
N ASP A 162 16.53 9.16 0.45
CA ASP A 162 17.38 10.05 1.24
C ASP A 162 16.88 10.18 2.70
N GLN A 163 15.63 9.81 2.98
CA GLN A 163 15.03 9.80 4.32
C GLN A 163 14.84 8.38 4.88
N GLY A 164 15.28 7.34 4.16
CA GLY A 164 15.09 5.95 4.59
C GLY A 164 13.64 5.46 4.53
N ILE A 165 12.77 6.14 3.79
CA ILE A 165 11.36 5.78 3.68
C ILE A 165 11.16 4.89 2.46
N ALA A 166 10.76 3.64 2.70
CA ALA A 166 10.42 2.71 1.64
C ALA A 166 9.21 3.18 0.84
N ILE A 167 9.35 3.21 -0.48
CA ILE A 167 8.25 3.43 -1.42
C ILE A 167 8.06 2.20 -2.30
N ILE A 168 6.82 1.69 -2.33
CA ILE A 168 6.45 0.50 -3.11
C ILE A 168 5.41 0.88 -4.16
N SER A 169 5.81 0.90 -5.43
CA SER A 169 4.89 1.24 -6.51
C SER A 169 4.06 0.05 -6.97
N PRO A 170 2.72 0.20 -7.01
CA PRO A 170 1.85 -0.80 -7.63
C PRO A 170 1.81 -0.72 -9.17
N SER A 171 2.39 0.33 -9.77
CA SER A 171 2.08 0.72 -11.16
C SER A 171 3.31 1.01 -12.02
N ASN A 172 4.43 1.46 -11.45
CA ASN A 172 5.58 1.87 -12.23
C ASN A 172 6.26 0.70 -12.97
N THR A 173 6.26 0.74 -14.30
CA THR A 173 6.89 -0.28 -15.15
C THR A 173 8.22 0.18 -15.76
N GLY A 174 8.54 1.48 -15.65
CA GLY A 174 9.75 2.09 -16.22
C GLY A 174 11.04 1.35 -15.80
N PRO A 175 11.93 0.98 -16.75
CA PRO A 175 13.11 0.19 -16.41
C PRO A 175 14.09 0.90 -15.48
N ALA A 176 14.35 2.20 -15.74
CA ALA A 176 15.34 3.02 -15.06
C ALA A 176 15.20 3.03 -13.52
N LEU A 177 13.96 2.91 -13.02
CA LEU A 177 13.64 2.85 -11.60
C LEU A 177 14.28 1.67 -10.85
N THR A 178 14.69 0.62 -11.57
CA THR A 178 15.35 -0.57 -10.99
C THR A 178 16.61 -0.97 -11.75
N GLU A 179 17.15 -0.11 -12.61
CA GLU A 179 18.46 -0.36 -13.23
C GLU A 179 19.56 -0.12 -12.20
N ALA A 180 20.57 -0.99 -12.16
CA ALA A 180 21.56 -1.01 -11.09
C ALA A 180 22.34 0.31 -10.88
N ASP A 181 22.40 1.17 -11.90
CA ASP A 181 23.10 2.47 -11.85
C ASP A 181 22.21 3.66 -11.46
N GLN A 182 20.90 3.47 -11.40
CA GLN A 182 19.90 4.52 -11.13
C GLN A 182 18.95 4.18 -9.97
N HIS A 183 18.86 2.89 -9.62
CA HIS A 183 17.98 2.38 -8.58
C HIS A 183 18.32 2.99 -7.22
N GLN A 184 17.29 3.50 -6.55
CA GLN A 184 17.38 4.04 -5.19
C GLN A 184 17.11 2.93 -4.17
N ASP A 185 17.85 2.93 -3.05
CA ASP A 185 17.86 1.83 -2.08
C ASP A 185 16.48 1.49 -1.49
N PHE A 186 15.62 2.50 -1.29
CA PHE A 186 14.30 2.36 -0.69
C PHE A 186 13.15 2.31 -1.71
N TYR A 187 13.47 2.21 -3.00
CA TYR A 187 12.46 2.08 -4.05
C TYR A 187 12.19 0.61 -4.39
N LEU A 188 10.92 0.22 -4.36
CA LEU A 188 10.43 -1.10 -4.76
C LEU A 188 9.22 -0.96 -5.69
N ARG A 189 8.87 -2.06 -6.37
CA ARG A 189 7.65 -2.14 -7.18
C ARG A 189 7.09 -3.55 -7.27
N THR A 190 5.80 -3.65 -7.53
CA THR A 190 5.10 -4.92 -7.81
C THR A 190 4.81 -5.10 -9.30
N ALA A 191 4.75 -4.01 -10.07
CA ALA A 191 4.52 -4.06 -11.51
C ALA A 191 5.74 -4.63 -12.27
N HIS A 192 5.48 -5.35 -13.37
CA HIS A 192 6.53 -5.95 -14.19
C HIS A 192 7.31 -4.89 -14.96
N ASN A 193 8.63 -5.07 -15.09
CA ASN A 193 9.50 -4.18 -15.85
C ASN A 193 9.15 -4.18 -17.36
N ASP A 194 9.09 -3.00 -17.99
CA ASP A 194 8.82 -2.85 -19.42
C ASP A 194 9.79 -3.63 -20.32
N LYS A 195 11.04 -3.85 -19.91
CA LYS A 195 11.98 -4.71 -20.65
C LYS A 195 11.46 -6.14 -20.81
N LEU A 196 10.78 -6.67 -19.79
CA LEU A 196 10.17 -8.00 -19.84
C LEU A 196 8.88 -7.98 -20.67
N GLN A 197 8.02 -6.98 -20.44
CA GLN A 197 6.74 -6.86 -21.13
C GLN A 197 6.92 -6.62 -22.64
N GLY A 198 7.78 -5.68 -23.01
CA GLY A 198 8.11 -5.36 -24.40
C GLY A 198 8.68 -6.55 -25.16
N ALA A 199 9.60 -7.30 -24.56
CA ALA A 199 10.14 -8.52 -25.15
C ALA A 199 9.06 -9.59 -25.40
N ALA A 200 8.10 -9.75 -24.47
CA ALA A 200 6.99 -10.68 -24.63
C ALA A 200 6.07 -10.29 -25.81
N VAL A 201 5.72 -8.99 -25.91
CA VAL A 201 4.89 -8.48 -27.01
C VAL A 201 5.62 -8.58 -28.35
N ALA A 202 6.91 -8.23 -28.42
CA ALA A 202 7.72 -8.35 -29.62
C ALA A 202 7.81 -9.82 -30.09
N LYS A 203 7.99 -10.77 -29.16
CA LYS A 203 8.04 -12.20 -29.46
C LYS A 203 6.70 -12.69 -30.03
N PHE A 204 5.58 -12.25 -29.47
CA PHE A 204 4.24 -12.57 -29.99
C PHE A 204 4.04 -11.99 -31.40
N ALA A 205 4.32 -10.70 -31.60
CA ALA A 205 4.16 -10.04 -32.89
C ALA A 205 5.02 -10.69 -34.00
N TYR A 206 6.26 -11.06 -33.68
CA TYR A 206 7.17 -11.66 -34.65
C TYR A 206 6.79 -13.11 -35.00
N ASN A 207 6.51 -13.94 -34.00
CA ASN A 207 6.32 -15.39 -34.19
C ASN A 207 4.87 -15.75 -34.54
N GLU A 208 3.89 -15.16 -33.85
CA GLU A 208 2.48 -15.52 -34.01
C GLU A 208 1.80 -14.68 -35.10
N LEU A 209 2.10 -13.38 -35.17
CA LEU A 209 1.49 -12.47 -36.15
C LEU A 209 2.31 -12.31 -37.45
N GLY A 210 3.55 -12.79 -37.47
CA GLY A 210 4.44 -12.69 -38.63
C GLY A 210 4.90 -11.26 -38.94
N ALA A 211 4.78 -10.32 -38.01
CA ALA A 211 5.23 -8.95 -38.19
C ALA A 211 6.76 -8.89 -38.34
N ARG A 212 7.25 -7.99 -39.21
CA ARG A 212 8.69 -7.82 -39.49
C ARG A 212 9.18 -6.39 -39.38
N SER A 213 8.28 -5.44 -39.19
CA SER A 213 8.57 -4.02 -39.03
C SER A 213 7.71 -3.45 -37.90
N ALA A 214 8.26 -2.48 -37.18
CA ALA A 214 7.57 -1.75 -36.13
C ALA A 214 7.86 -0.25 -36.26
N ALA A 215 6.97 0.57 -35.71
CA ALA A 215 7.16 2.00 -35.53
C ALA A 215 6.61 2.37 -34.15
N THR A 216 7.22 3.35 -33.49
CA THR A 216 6.83 3.87 -32.18
C THR A 216 6.34 5.31 -32.31
N ILE A 217 5.40 5.69 -31.46
CA ILE A 217 4.93 7.08 -31.26
C ILE A 217 4.87 7.27 -29.75
N HIS A 218 5.46 8.36 -29.25
CA HIS A 218 5.52 8.69 -27.83
C HIS A 218 5.06 10.12 -27.58
N ASP A 219 4.67 10.41 -26.34
CA ASP A 219 4.16 11.71 -25.89
C ASP A 219 5.25 12.63 -25.31
N GLY A 220 6.52 12.19 -25.32
CA GLY A 220 7.66 12.92 -24.78
C GLY A 220 7.81 12.83 -23.25
N SER A 221 7.00 12.01 -22.57
CA SER A 221 7.18 11.76 -21.14
C SER A 221 8.42 10.89 -20.88
N PRO A 222 9.08 11.00 -19.71
CA PRO A 222 10.20 10.12 -19.35
C PRO A 222 9.86 8.64 -19.42
N TYR A 223 8.60 8.30 -19.13
CA TYR A 223 8.08 6.94 -19.26
C TYR A 223 8.08 6.48 -20.72
N ALA A 224 7.45 7.24 -21.62
CA ALA A 224 7.33 6.85 -23.02
C ALA A 224 8.68 6.88 -23.75
N ASP A 225 9.58 7.79 -23.35
CA ASP A 225 10.96 7.85 -23.84
C ASP A 225 11.77 6.61 -23.45
N GLY A 226 11.55 6.07 -22.24
CA GLY A 226 12.17 4.82 -21.81
C GLY A 226 11.57 3.58 -22.48
N LEU A 227 10.27 3.60 -22.78
CA LEU A 227 9.54 2.46 -23.34
C LEU A 227 9.82 2.23 -24.84
N GLN A 228 10.13 3.27 -25.59
CA GLN A 228 10.33 3.15 -27.04
C GLN A 228 11.66 2.49 -27.46
N ALA A 229 12.58 2.30 -26.52
CA ALA A 229 13.96 1.86 -26.77
C ALA A 229 14.10 0.34 -27.01
#